data_AF-A0A2D7NIM3-F1
#
_entry.id   AF-A0A2D7NIM3-F1
#
_cell.length_a   1.000
_cell.length_b   1.000
_cell.length_c   1.000
_cell.angle_alpha   90.00
_cell.angle_beta   90.00
_cell.angle_gamma   90.00
#
_symmetry.space_group_name_H-M   'P 1'
#
loop_
_entity.id
_entity.type
_entity.pdbx_description
1 polymer ?
#
loop_
_entity_poly.entity_id
_entity_poly.type
_entity_poly.pdbx_seq_one_letter_code
_entity_poly.pdbx_strand_id
1 'polypeptide(L)'
;MRCRECDYPLWNIAPGPCPECGTPFVPSDFEFVPASVAFCCPECDQAYFGTAFNGHLMPTRFDCTSCSAPIHMDSMSVRPAADRPEALQVRGVPPCMNSEFGFMRKWLGTLVWSSTRPGALVAGVPLDRSLSLSIRFFLPVLLLASLGSAFPLLLLFGGLWRTRNVFTYSTFRGVFWSGMSLVVLVLGIWIAYMLWSAVVHVALLVTGNCRHGYSRTLSSLMFASGPLIVLAVPCLGLYCVGPFFPIWFFILGIFALRSGQELTTSKAVVANLIPLLALGILALGGFITLWMMRG
;
A
#
# COMPACT_ATOMS: atom_id res chain seq x y z
N MET A 1 -9.19 -11.61 16.35
CA MET A 1 -9.18 -10.68 17.47
C MET A 1 -8.21 -11.27 18.48
N ARG A 2 -7.11 -10.60 18.82
CA ARG A 2 -6.08 -11.16 19.72
C ARG A 2 -5.76 -10.17 20.82
N CYS A 3 -5.44 -10.66 22.02
CA CYS A 3 -5.04 -9.82 23.13
C CYS A 3 -3.77 -9.02 22.75
N ARG A 4 -3.74 -7.72 23.06
CA ARG A 4 -2.60 -6.84 22.72
C ARG A 4 -1.34 -7.16 23.52
N GLU A 5 -1.48 -7.89 24.63
CA GLU A 5 -0.40 -8.14 25.59
C GLU A 5 0.17 -9.56 25.51
N CYS A 6 -0.68 -10.58 25.38
CA CYS A 6 -0.27 -11.99 25.31
C CYS A 6 -0.55 -12.67 23.96
N ASP A 7 -1.13 -11.97 22.99
CA ASP A 7 -1.51 -12.50 21.66
C ASP A 7 -2.53 -13.66 21.67
N TYR A 8 -3.18 -13.93 22.82
CA TYR A 8 -4.21 -14.95 22.93
C TYR A 8 -5.45 -14.62 22.07
N PRO A 9 -6.03 -15.58 21.32
CA PRO A 9 -7.22 -15.35 20.50
C PRO A 9 -8.47 -15.09 21.34
N LEU A 10 -9.14 -13.97 21.11
CA LEU A 10 -10.29 -13.49 21.88
C LEU A 10 -11.64 -13.76 21.17
N TRP A 11 -11.70 -14.78 20.32
CA TRP A 11 -12.93 -15.14 19.58
C TRP A 11 -13.86 -15.98 20.43
N ASN A 12 -15.17 -15.75 20.29
CA ASN A 12 -16.21 -16.46 21.03
C ASN A 12 -16.10 -16.30 22.57
N ILE A 13 -15.40 -15.27 23.05
CA ILE A 13 -15.27 -14.95 24.47
C ILE A 13 -16.08 -13.69 24.77
N ALA A 14 -16.74 -13.68 25.92
CA ALA A 14 -17.44 -12.48 26.39
C ALA A 14 -16.42 -11.35 26.64
N PRO A 15 -16.74 -10.09 26.26
CA PRO A 15 -15.89 -8.94 26.55
C PRO A 15 -15.58 -8.82 28.05
N GLY A 16 -14.35 -8.45 28.39
CA GLY A 16 -13.89 -8.46 29.79
C GLY A 16 -12.39 -8.76 29.90
N PRO A 17 -11.93 -9.43 30.97
CA PRO A 17 -10.52 -9.78 31.14
C PRO A 17 -10.11 -10.93 30.21
N CYS A 18 -8.94 -10.79 29.56
CA CYS A 18 -8.33 -11.88 28.82
C CYS A 18 -8.09 -13.08 29.76
N PRO A 19 -8.46 -14.31 29.37
CA PRO A 19 -8.33 -15.48 30.24
C PRO A 19 -6.88 -15.85 30.59
N GLU A 20 -5.91 -15.44 29.76
CA GLU A 20 -4.50 -15.75 30.00
C GLU A 20 -3.76 -14.67 30.82
N CYS A 21 -3.94 -13.40 30.48
CA CYS A 21 -3.17 -12.30 31.09
C CYS A 21 -4.00 -11.34 31.95
N GLY A 22 -5.33 -11.49 31.96
CA GLY A 22 -6.24 -10.62 32.72
C GLY A 22 -6.47 -9.23 32.12
N THR A 23 -5.74 -8.84 31.07
CA THR A 23 -5.88 -7.52 30.43
C THR A 23 -7.30 -7.35 29.90
N PRO A 24 -8.01 -6.25 30.25
CA PRO A 24 -9.36 -6.02 29.77
C PRO A 24 -9.36 -5.76 28.26
N PHE A 25 -10.39 -6.24 27.58
CA PHE A 25 -10.61 -5.98 26.16
C PHE A 25 -12.09 -5.75 25.88
N VAL A 26 -12.39 -4.90 24.90
CA VAL A 26 -13.74 -4.75 24.35
C VAL A 26 -13.74 -4.89 22.82
N PRO A 27 -14.83 -5.37 22.19
CA PRO A 27 -14.97 -5.45 20.74
C PRO A 27 -14.69 -4.14 19.99
N SER A 28 -15.06 -2.98 20.56
CA SER A 28 -14.74 -1.68 19.95
C SER A 28 -13.26 -1.37 19.83
N ASP A 29 -12.38 -2.02 20.61
CA ASP A 29 -10.92 -1.84 20.54
C ASP A 29 -10.31 -2.41 19.25
N PHE A 30 -11.09 -3.19 18.49
CA PHE A 30 -10.63 -3.89 17.30
C PHE A 30 -11.40 -3.43 16.07
N GLU A 31 -10.69 -3.26 14.95
CA GLU A 31 -11.31 -2.98 13.66
C GLU A 31 -11.42 -4.26 12.84
N PHE A 32 -12.58 -4.46 12.23
CA PHE A 32 -12.92 -5.63 11.45
C PHE A 32 -13.17 -5.27 9.99
N VAL A 33 -13.09 -6.25 9.10
CA VAL A 33 -13.60 -6.06 7.73
C VAL A 33 -15.13 -5.98 7.80
N PRO A 34 -15.80 -5.06 7.10
CA PRO A 34 -17.26 -5.01 7.07
C PRO A 34 -17.87 -6.37 6.71
N ALA A 35 -18.88 -6.77 7.47
CA ALA A 35 -19.57 -8.07 7.37
C ALA A 35 -18.65 -9.31 7.49
N SER A 36 -17.45 -9.19 8.08
CA SER A 36 -16.57 -10.36 8.27
C SER A 36 -16.68 -11.02 9.63
N VAL A 37 -17.31 -10.35 10.59
CA VAL A 37 -17.50 -10.86 11.95
C VAL A 37 -18.96 -10.71 12.36
N ALA A 38 -19.43 -11.69 13.12
CA ALA A 38 -20.74 -11.67 13.76
C ALA A 38 -20.57 -11.23 15.22
N PHE A 39 -21.31 -10.20 15.61
CA PHE A 39 -21.51 -9.80 16.99
C PHE A 39 -22.72 -10.59 17.50
N CYS A 40 -22.51 -11.44 18.50
CA CYS A 40 -23.54 -12.31 19.05
C CYS A 40 -24.14 -11.70 20.32
N CYS A 41 -25.46 -11.65 20.39
CA CYS A 41 -26.20 -11.22 21.57
C CYS A 41 -25.81 -12.08 22.79
N PRO A 42 -25.51 -11.49 23.97
CA PRO A 42 -25.10 -12.27 25.15
C PRO A 42 -26.20 -13.19 25.69
N GLU A 43 -27.48 -12.87 25.48
CA GLU A 43 -28.62 -13.60 26.03
C GLU A 43 -29.12 -14.74 25.12
N CYS A 44 -29.19 -14.50 23.81
CA CYS A 44 -29.82 -15.42 22.86
C CYS A 44 -28.92 -15.85 21.70
N ASP A 45 -27.66 -15.42 21.69
CA ASP A 45 -26.66 -15.73 20.67
C ASP A 45 -27.01 -15.29 19.23
N GLN A 46 -28.07 -14.47 19.06
CA GLN A 46 -28.44 -13.89 17.77
C GLN A 46 -27.27 -13.10 17.18
N ALA A 47 -26.90 -13.44 15.93
CA ALA A 47 -25.79 -12.84 15.23
C ALA A 47 -26.20 -11.55 14.49
N TYR A 48 -25.36 -10.52 14.61
CA TYR A 48 -25.46 -9.24 13.91
C TYR A 48 -24.14 -8.94 13.20
N PHE A 49 -24.19 -8.44 11.97
CA PHE A 49 -22.99 -8.15 11.18
C PHE A 49 -22.73 -6.65 11.15
N GLY A 50 -21.49 -6.26 11.46
CA GLY A 50 -21.07 -4.87 11.40
C GLY A 50 -20.92 -4.39 9.96
N THR A 51 -21.69 -3.36 9.58
CA THR A 51 -21.67 -2.76 8.24
C THR A 51 -20.93 -1.42 8.20
N ALA A 52 -20.49 -0.89 9.35
CA ALA A 52 -19.69 0.31 9.41
C ALA A 52 -18.33 0.12 8.71
N PHE A 53 -17.66 1.21 8.35
CA PHE A 53 -16.39 1.17 7.62
C PHE A 53 -15.27 0.43 8.37
N ASN A 54 -15.33 0.43 9.70
CA ASN A 54 -14.42 -0.27 10.62
C ASN A 54 -14.94 -1.66 11.03
N GLY A 55 -16.01 -2.15 10.38
CA GLY A 55 -16.65 -3.44 10.65
C GLY A 55 -17.42 -3.50 11.96
N HIS A 56 -17.75 -2.35 12.56
CA HIS A 56 -18.59 -2.25 13.76
C HIS A 56 -20.08 -2.24 13.44
N LEU A 57 -20.90 -2.46 14.47
CA LEU A 57 -22.36 -2.32 14.39
C LEU A 57 -22.76 -0.85 14.25
N MET A 58 -23.76 -0.58 13.42
CA MET A 58 -24.37 0.73 13.28
C MET A 58 -25.90 0.54 13.28
N PRO A 59 -26.62 0.95 14.35
CA PRO A 59 -26.14 1.64 15.56
C PRO A 59 -25.33 0.74 16.52
N THR A 60 -24.53 1.36 17.40
CA THR A 60 -23.73 0.64 18.42
C THR A 60 -24.55 0.15 19.62
N ARG A 61 -25.78 0.67 19.79
CA ARG A 61 -26.77 0.31 20.81
C ARG A 61 -28.11 0.09 20.14
N PHE A 62 -28.77 -1.01 20.44
CA PHE A 62 -30.10 -1.35 19.93
C PHE A 62 -30.71 -2.46 20.78
N ASP A 63 -31.99 -2.75 20.57
CA ASP A 63 -32.66 -3.88 21.22
C ASP A 63 -32.55 -5.12 20.33
N CYS A 64 -32.25 -6.27 20.94
CA CYS A 64 -32.11 -7.52 20.22
C CYS A 64 -33.44 -7.92 19.55
N THR A 65 -33.42 -8.19 18.25
CA THR A 65 -34.61 -8.57 17.46
C THR A 65 -35.23 -9.91 17.87
N SER A 66 -34.50 -10.76 18.60
CA SER A 66 -34.96 -12.09 19.03
C SER A 66 -35.47 -12.08 20.49
N CYS A 67 -34.69 -11.52 21.42
CA CYS A 67 -35.02 -11.53 22.85
C CYS A 67 -35.45 -10.17 23.43
N SER A 68 -35.44 -9.11 22.64
CA SER A 68 -35.78 -7.73 23.05
C SER A 68 -34.91 -7.14 24.17
N ALA A 69 -33.81 -7.79 24.55
CA ALA A 69 -32.88 -7.26 25.53
C ALA A 69 -32.09 -6.07 24.95
N PRO A 70 -31.83 -5.00 25.73
CA PRO A 70 -30.99 -3.90 25.29
C PRO A 70 -29.54 -4.37 25.17
N ILE A 71 -28.96 -4.24 23.98
CA ILE A 71 -27.60 -4.70 23.68
C ILE A 71 -26.68 -3.54 23.29
N HIS A 72 -25.44 -3.64 23.76
CA HIS A 72 -24.33 -2.76 23.42
C HIS A 72 -23.28 -3.58 22.68
N MET A 73 -22.69 -3.04 21.61
CA MET A 73 -21.64 -3.75 20.86
C MET A 73 -20.51 -4.29 21.77
N ASP A 74 -20.09 -3.50 22.76
CA ASP A 74 -19.02 -3.88 23.69
C ASP A 74 -19.38 -4.95 24.71
N SER A 75 -20.65 -5.35 24.83
CA SER A 75 -21.06 -6.50 25.65
C SER A 75 -21.27 -7.78 24.84
N MET A 76 -21.08 -7.72 23.52
CA MET A 76 -21.32 -8.84 22.62
C MET A 76 -20.06 -9.67 22.40
N SER A 77 -20.21 -10.99 22.34
CA SER A 77 -19.10 -11.85 21.91
C SER A 77 -18.95 -11.75 20.39
N VAL A 78 -17.70 -11.76 19.90
CA VAL A 78 -17.42 -11.65 18.46
C VAL A 78 -17.02 -13.02 17.92
N ARG A 79 -17.69 -13.43 16.85
CA ARG A 79 -17.42 -14.68 16.14
C ARG A 79 -16.96 -14.41 14.71
N PRO A 80 -16.05 -15.23 14.18
CA PRO A 80 -15.73 -15.18 12.77
C PRO A 80 -16.95 -15.58 11.94
N ALA A 81 -17.21 -14.89 10.83
CA ALA A 81 -18.24 -15.33 9.88
C ALA A 81 -17.82 -16.69 9.28
N ALA A 82 -18.79 -17.62 9.16
CA ALA A 82 -18.57 -19.03 8.84
C ALA A 82 -17.77 -19.28 7.54
N ASP A 83 -17.75 -18.30 6.63
CA ASP A 83 -17.25 -18.47 5.27
C ASP A 83 -15.85 -17.85 5.04
N ARG A 84 -15.20 -17.29 6.07
CA ARG A 84 -13.92 -16.59 5.92
C ARG A 84 -12.84 -17.06 6.90
N PRO A 85 -11.58 -17.28 6.45
CA PRO A 85 -10.45 -17.56 7.34
C PRO A 85 -10.21 -16.42 8.35
N GLU A 86 -9.91 -16.76 9.61
CA GLU A 86 -9.69 -15.83 10.73
C GLU A 86 -8.65 -14.71 10.43
N ALA A 87 -7.58 -15.06 9.71
CA ALA A 87 -6.50 -14.13 9.33
C ALA A 87 -6.95 -13.02 8.36
N LEU A 88 -8.12 -13.16 7.73
CA LEU A 88 -8.70 -12.17 6.81
C LEU A 88 -9.71 -11.23 7.49
N GLN A 89 -9.96 -11.38 8.79
CA GLN A 89 -11.07 -10.72 9.48
C GLN A 89 -10.67 -9.61 10.43
N VAL A 90 -9.43 -9.63 10.94
CA VAL A 90 -8.84 -8.49 11.68
C VAL A 90 -7.99 -7.68 10.73
N ARG A 91 -8.43 -6.47 10.40
CA ARG A 91 -7.54 -5.50 9.75
C ARG A 91 -6.68 -4.89 10.85
N GLY A 92 -5.39 -5.21 10.89
CA GLY A 92 -4.47 -4.32 11.57
C GLY A 92 -4.61 -2.94 10.92
N VAL A 93 -4.90 -1.91 11.71
CA VAL A 93 -5.07 -0.55 11.21
C VAL A 93 -3.79 -0.16 10.47
N PRO A 94 -3.85 0.16 9.16
CA PRO A 94 -2.69 0.62 8.41
C PRO A 94 -1.98 1.74 9.16
N PRO A 95 -0.64 1.72 9.26
CA PRO A 95 0.08 2.79 9.97
C PRO A 95 -0.24 4.19 9.45
N CYS A 96 -0.56 4.35 8.16
CA CYS A 96 -0.98 5.64 7.58
C CYS A 96 -2.30 6.19 8.13
N MET A 97 -3.16 5.34 8.71
CA MET A 97 -4.47 5.73 9.24
C MET A 97 -4.54 5.77 10.77
N ASN A 98 -3.56 5.20 11.47
CA ASN A 98 -3.56 5.16 12.93
C ASN A 98 -3.44 6.58 13.53
N SER A 99 -4.49 7.09 14.19
CA SER A 99 -4.53 8.45 14.74
C SER A 99 -3.49 8.74 15.82
N GLU A 100 -3.05 7.71 16.56
CA GLU A 100 -2.08 7.84 17.66
C GLU A 100 -0.66 8.12 17.15
N PHE A 101 -0.38 7.84 15.88
CA PHE A 101 0.96 8.01 15.32
C PHE A 101 1.16 9.41 14.72
N GLY A 102 2.29 10.03 15.06
CA GLY A 102 2.79 11.22 14.36
C GLY A 102 3.19 10.92 12.91
N PHE A 103 3.33 11.95 12.08
CA PHE A 103 3.58 11.82 10.64
C PHE A 103 4.74 10.87 10.28
N MET A 104 5.90 11.01 10.93
CA MET A 104 7.07 10.17 10.64
C MET A 104 6.83 8.70 11.00
N ARG A 105 6.18 8.42 12.13
CA ARG A 105 5.87 7.04 12.54
C ARG A 105 4.82 6.40 11.62
N LYS A 106 3.82 7.19 11.17
CA LYS A 106 2.88 6.76 10.12
C LYS A 106 3.59 6.40 8.84
N TRP A 107 4.47 7.29 8.35
CA TRP A 107 5.16 7.12 7.09
C TRP A 107 6.14 5.93 7.14
N LEU A 108 6.97 5.81 8.18
CA LEU A 108 7.87 4.66 8.36
C LEU A 108 7.12 3.34 8.55
N GLY A 109 6.04 3.32 9.34
CA GLY A 109 5.21 2.13 9.47
C GLY A 109 4.59 1.72 8.13
N THR A 110 4.13 2.69 7.35
CA THR A 110 3.57 2.46 6.01
C THR A 110 4.65 1.95 5.05
N LEU A 111 5.87 2.45 5.16
CA LEU A 111 7.02 2.00 4.37
C LEU A 111 7.35 0.52 4.64
N VAL A 112 7.35 0.13 5.92
CA VAL A 112 7.56 -1.27 6.34
C VAL A 112 6.43 -2.15 5.82
N TRP A 113 5.18 -1.73 5.99
CA TRP A 113 4.02 -2.49 5.50
C TRP A 113 3.96 -2.57 3.98
N SER A 114 4.31 -1.49 3.29
CA SER A 114 4.42 -1.44 1.83
C SER A 114 5.41 -2.47 1.31
N SER A 115 6.55 -2.64 2.02
CA SER A 115 7.61 -3.57 1.62
C SER A 115 7.34 -5.03 2.01
N THR A 116 6.63 -5.27 3.13
CA THR A 116 6.47 -6.63 3.71
C THR A 116 5.07 -7.22 3.54
N ARG A 117 4.03 -6.38 3.52
CA ARG A 117 2.62 -6.79 3.52
C ARG A 117 1.75 -5.82 2.69
N PRO A 118 2.09 -5.55 1.40
CA PRO A 118 1.39 -4.54 0.59
C PRO A 118 -0.10 -4.87 0.40
N GLY A 119 -0.46 -6.15 0.32
CA GLY A 119 -1.86 -6.56 0.20
C GLY A 119 -2.69 -6.19 1.43
N ALA A 120 -2.15 -6.41 2.64
CA ALA A 120 -2.80 -6.01 3.89
C ALA A 120 -2.90 -4.49 4.01
N LEU A 121 -1.84 -3.77 3.60
CA LEU A 121 -1.84 -2.30 3.59
C LEU A 121 -2.95 -1.76 2.70
N VAL A 122 -3.02 -2.20 1.44
CA VAL A 122 -4.02 -1.74 0.48
C VAL A 122 -5.43 -2.15 0.92
N ALA A 123 -5.61 -3.38 1.38
CA ALA A 123 -6.90 -3.85 1.88
C ALA A 123 -7.40 -2.95 3.01
N GLY A 124 -6.52 -2.56 3.95
CA GLY A 124 -6.90 -1.74 5.09
C GLY A 124 -7.32 -0.29 4.76
N VAL A 125 -6.93 0.26 3.60
CA VAL A 125 -7.22 1.66 3.24
C VAL A 125 -8.59 1.77 2.55
N PRO A 126 -9.48 2.69 3.01
CA PRO A 126 -10.82 2.86 2.47
C PRO A 126 -10.79 3.43 1.04
N LEU A 127 -11.83 3.14 0.27
CA LEU A 127 -11.88 3.41 -1.17
C LEU A 127 -11.89 4.92 -1.48
N ASP A 128 -12.63 5.70 -0.70
CA ASP A 128 -12.81 7.15 -0.84
C ASP A 128 -11.52 7.96 -0.60
N ARG A 129 -10.66 7.51 0.33
CA ARG A 129 -9.40 8.20 0.68
C ARG A 129 -8.15 7.57 0.08
N SER A 130 -8.30 6.46 -0.64
CA SER A 130 -7.19 5.63 -1.13
C SER A 130 -6.12 6.41 -1.90
N LEU A 131 -6.53 7.29 -2.81
CA LEU A 131 -5.60 8.06 -3.65
C LEU A 131 -4.86 9.17 -2.89
N SER A 132 -5.55 9.93 -2.05
CA SER A 132 -4.92 11.02 -1.29
C SER A 132 -3.88 10.47 -0.31
N LEU A 133 -4.19 9.36 0.35
CA LEU A 133 -3.24 8.68 1.25
C LEU A 133 -2.06 8.07 0.50
N SER A 134 -2.28 7.44 -0.66
CA SER A 134 -1.20 6.85 -1.46
C SER A 134 -0.26 7.92 -2.01
N ILE A 135 -0.78 9.06 -2.47
CA ILE A 135 0.03 10.19 -2.93
C ILE A 135 0.90 10.75 -1.81
N ARG A 136 0.32 10.97 -0.61
CA ARG A 136 1.07 11.47 0.56
C ARG A 136 2.18 10.52 1.02
N PHE A 137 1.99 9.21 0.84
CA PHE A 137 3.02 8.21 1.11
C PHE A 137 4.08 8.17 0.01
N PHE A 138 3.65 8.14 -1.25
CA PHE A 138 4.51 7.95 -2.42
C PHE A 138 5.42 9.14 -2.69
N LEU A 139 4.94 10.39 -2.54
CA LEU A 139 5.74 11.59 -2.81
C LEU A 139 7.06 11.64 -2.01
N PRO A 140 7.07 11.48 -0.67
CA PRO A 140 8.32 11.43 0.09
C PRO A 140 9.22 10.26 -0.32
N VAL A 141 8.65 9.07 -0.59
CA VAL A 141 9.43 7.91 -1.07
C VAL A 141 10.11 8.24 -2.39
N LEU A 142 9.37 8.81 -3.34
CA LEU A 142 9.87 9.20 -4.65
C LEU A 142 10.96 10.28 -4.56
N LEU A 143 10.76 11.31 -3.74
CA LEU A 143 11.73 12.38 -3.54
C LEU A 143 13.03 11.86 -2.92
N LEU A 144 12.94 11.06 -1.86
CA LEU A 144 14.11 10.50 -1.18
C LEU A 144 14.87 9.52 -2.10
N ALA A 145 14.16 8.66 -2.81
CA ALA A 145 14.76 7.75 -3.79
C ALA A 145 15.46 8.50 -4.93
N SER A 146 14.84 9.57 -5.45
CA SER A 146 15.41 10.40 -6.52
C SER A 146 16.64 11.18 -6.04
N LEU A 147 16.59 11.73 -4.83
CA LEU A 147 17.73 12.43 -4.22
C LEU A 147 18.92 11.49 -3.99
N GLY A 148 18.69 10.31 -3.40
CA GLY A 148 19.76 9.35 -3.14
C GLY A 148 20.38 8.76 -4.41
N SER A 149 19.56 8.53 -5.44
CA SER A 149 20.05 8.06 -6.74
C SER A 149 20.78 9.15 -7.54
N ALA A 150 20.39 10.42 -7.41
CA ALA A 150 21.10 11.55 -8.02
C ALA A 150 22.40 11.90 -7.29
N PHE A 151 22.54 11.55 -6.01
CA PHE A 151 23.68 11.97 -5.18
C PHE A 151 25.06 11.59 -5.73
N PRO A 152 25.33 10.36 -6.20
CA PRO A 152 26.61 10.03 -6.82
C PRO A 152 26.91 10.86 -8.08
N LEU A 153 25.89 11.17 -8.89
CA LEU A 153 26.03 12.04 -10.06
C LEU A 153 26.35 13.47 -9.63
N LEU A 154 25.67 14.00 -8.60
CA LEU A 154 25.97 15.31 -8.03
C LEU A 154 27.39 15.40 -7.49
N LEU A 155 27.91 14.34 -6.87
CA LEU A 155 29.30 14.29 -6.39
C LEU A 155 30.31 14.19 -7.54
N LEU A 156 30.03 13.41 -8.59
CA LEU A 156 30.90 13.33 -9.77
C LEU A 156 30.94 14.67 -10.52
N PHE A 157 29.77 15.25 -10.79
CA PHE A 157 29.62 16.58 -11.38
C PHE A 157 29.87 17.72 -10.40
N GLY A 158 30.23 17.48 -9.14
CA GLY A 158 30.65 18.50 -8.18
C GLY A 158 32.16 18.46 -7.95
N GLY A 159 32.70 17.26 -7.78
CA GLY A 159 34.12 16.99 -7.56
C GLY A 159 35.00 17.31 -8.76
N LEU A 160 34.51 17.05 -9.98
CA LEU A 160 35.22 17.44 -11.22
C LEU A 160 35.36 18.96 -11.38
N TRP A 161 34.55 19.77 -10.69
CA TRP A 161 34.58 21.24 -10.81
C TRP A 161 35.45 21.90 -9.74
N ARG A 162 35.78 21.18 -8.66
CA ARG A 162 36.63 21.69 -7.57
C ARG A 162 38.10 21.86 -7.99
N THR A 163 38.53 21.24 -9.08
CA THR A 163 39.93 21.27 -9.56
C THR A 163 40.25 22.47 -10.46
N ARG A 164 39.28 23.31 -10.80
CA ARG A 164 39.52 24.59 -11.48
C ARG A 164 38.93 25.70 -10.62
N ASN A 165 39.76 26.65 -10.18
CA ASN A 165 39.42 27.86 -9.39
C ASN A 165 38.48 28.82 -10.14
N VAL A 166 37.33 28.32 -10.58
CA VAL A 166 36.35 28.99 -11.42
C VAL A 166 35.07 28.97 -10.61
N PHE A 167 35.06 29.76 -9.54
CA PHE A 167 33.84 30.15 -8.80
C PHE A 167 33.05 31.14 -9.66
N THR A 168 32.70 30.69 -10.88
CA THR A 168 32.21 31.50 -11.98
C THR A 168 30.91 30.87 -12.49
N TYR A 169 30.26 31.52 -13.46
CA TYR A 169 29.03 31.12 -14.18
C TYR A 169 28.83 29.59 -14.39
N SER A 170 29.92 28.83 -14.53
CA SER A 170 29.94 27.37 -14.60
C SER A 170 29.30 26.65 -13.40
N THR A 171 29.56 27.09 -12.17
CA THR A 171 29.01 26.44 -10.96
C THR A 171 27.50 26.64 -10.88
N PHE A 172 27.03 27.86 -11.17
CA PHE A 172 25.60 28.16 -11.21
C PHE A 172 24.89 27.34 -12.29
N ARG A 173 25.49 27.25 -13.50
CA ARG A 173 24.99 26.41 -14.58
C ARG A 173 24.93 24.94 -14.16
N GLY A 174 25.96 24.40 -13.50
CA GLY A 174 25.98 23.03 -13.01
C GLY A 174 24.84 22.72 -12.04
N VAL A 175 24.70 23.51 -10.97
CA VAL A 175 23.63 23.35 -9.98
C VAL A 175 22.24 23.46 -10.62
N PHE A 176 22.05 24.42 -11.53
CA PHE A 176 20.78 24.58 -12.25
C PHE A 176 20.42 23.34 -13.08
N TRP A 177 21.34 22.84 -13.91
CA TRP A 177 21.09 21.65 -14.74
C TRP A 177 20.88 20.39 -13.91
N SER A 178 21.62 20.24 -12.80
CA SER A 178 21.41 19.16 -11.85
C SER A 178 20.03 19.22 -11.20
N GLY A 179 19.58 20.40 -10.78
CA GLY A 179 18.24 20.60 -10.23
C GLY A 179 17.15 20.30 -11.26
N MET A 180 17.30 20.79 -12.49
CA MET A 180 16.38 20.49 -13.59
C MET A 180 16.32 18.98 -13.88
N SER A 181 17.46 18.30 -13.89
CA SER A 181 17.52 16.85 -14.13
C SER A 181 16.78 16.07 -13.05
N LEU A 182 16.89 16.49 -11.78
CA LEU A 182 16.15 15.87 -10.67
C LEU A 182 14.64 16.08 -10.82
N VAL A 183 14.20 17.29 -11.21
CA VAL A 183 12.78 17.57 -11.47
C VAL A 183 12.24 16.71 -12.60
N VAL A 184 12.98 16.61 -13.72
CA VAL A 184 12.64 15.75 -14.86
C VAL A 184 12.56 14.28 -14.44
N LEU A 185 13.49 13.81 -13.60
CA LEU A 185 13.48 12.45 -13.07
C LEU A 185 12.24 12.17 -12.21
N VAL A 186 11.94 13.04 -11.24
CA VAL A 186 10.78 12.91 -10.35
C VAL A 186 9.48 12.92 -11.16
N LEU A 187 9.32 13.89 -12.06
CA LEU A 187 8.14 13.98 -12.92
C LEU A 187 8.05 12.79 -13.89
N GLY A 188 9.17 12.35 -14.44
CA GLY A 188 9.25 11.18 -15.32
C GLY A 188 8.79 9.91 -14.62
N ILE A 189 9.27 9.63 -13.42
CA ILE A 189 8.84 8.47 -12.61
C ILE A 189 7.37 8.60 -12.24
N TRP A 190 6.91 9.79 -11.86
CA TRP A 190 5.50 10.04 -11.55
C TRP A 190 4.59 9.73 -12.74
N ILE A 191 4.91 10.25 -13.92
CA ILE A 191 4.19 9.99 -15.17
C ILE A 191 4.26 8.50 -15.53
N ALA A 192 5.42 7.87 -15.39
CA ALA A 192 5.58 6.44 -15.66
C ALA A 192 4.67 5.58 -14.76
N TYR A 193 4.52 5.92 -13.47
CA TYR A 193 3.57 5.25 -12.57
C TYR A 193 2.12 5.41 -13.03
N MET A 194 1.73 6.63 -13.46
CA MET A 194 0.39 6.88 -14.00
C MET A 194 0.13 6.03 -15.24
N LEU A 195 1.03 6.08 -16.22
CA LEU A 195 0.92 5.30 -17.45
C LEU A 195 0.89 3.80 -17.18
N TRP A 196 1.81 3.31 -16.33
CA TRP A 196 1.84 1.90 -15.93
C TRP A 196 0.52 1.46 -15.32
N SER A 197 0.03 2.22 -14.33
CA SER A 197 -1.23 1.91 -13.66
C SER A 197 -2.43 1.98 -14.60
N ALA A 198 -2.41 2.86 -15.60
CA ALA A 198 -3.44 2.98 -16.62
C ALA A 198 -3.47 1.73 -17.51
N VAL A 199 -2.30 1.27 -17.98
CA VAL A 199 -2.19 0.03 -18.76
C VAL A 199 -2.67 -1.18 -17.94
N VAL A 200 -2.26 -1.28 -16.67
CA VAL A 200 -2.76 -2.33 -15.76
C VAL A 200 -4.28 -2.24 -15.60
N HIS A 201 -4.83 -1.05 -15.41
CA HIS A 201 -6.28 -0.88 -15.23
C HIS A 201 -7.05 -1.24 -16.50
N VAL A 202 -6.58 -0.84 -17.68
CA VAL A 202 -7.18 -1.23 -18.97
C VAL A 202 -7.12 -2.74 -19.14
N ALA A 203 -5.99 -3.39 -18.81
CA ALA A 203 -5.90 -4.85 -18.83
C ALA A 203 -6.92 -5.54 -17.91
N LEU A 204 -7.19 -4.97 -16.73
CA LEU A 204 -8.22 -5.48 -15.82
C LEU A 204 -9.64 -5.28 -16.35
N LEU A 205 -9.89 -4.17 -17.05
CA LEU A 205 -11.17 -3.92 -17.72
C LEU A 205 -11.41 -4.91 -18.86
N VAL A 206 -10.41 -5.10 -19.74
CA VAL A 206 -10.50 -6.03 -20.89
C VAL A 206 -10.69 -7.48 -20.43
N THR A 207 -10.08 -7.87 -19.31
CA THR A 207 -10.25 -9.23 -18.75
C THR A 207 -11.54 -9.40 -17.94
N GLY A 208 -12.34 -8.34 -17.75
CA GLY A 208 -13.64 -8.39 -17.08
C GLY A 208 -13.60 -8.55 -15.55
N ASN A 209 -12.48 -8.20 -14.91
CA ASN A 209 -12.26 -8.49 -13.48
C ASN A 209 -12.03 -7.26 -12.61
N CYS A 210 -12.25 -6.05 -13.12
CA CYS A 210 -12.03 -4.84 -12.36
C CYS A 210 -13.20 -4.58 -11.41
N ARG A 211 -13.00 -4.74 -10.10
CA ARG A 211 -14.04 -4.43 -9.09
C ARG A 211 -14.12 -2.96 -8.74
N HIS A 212 -13.00 -2.25 -8.79
CA HIS A 212 -12.91 -0.85 -8.37
C HIS A 212 -12.32 0.03 -9.48
N GLY A 213 -12.58 1.34 -9.43
CA GLY A 213 -12.09 2.29 -10.43
C GLY A 213 -10.56 2.47 -10.47
N TYR A 214 -10.09 3.24 -11.47
CA TYR A 214 -8.67 3.51 -11.71
C TYR A 214 -7.90 4.01 -10.49
N SER A 215 -8.53 4.90 -9.70
CA SER A 215 -7.99 5.43 -8.44
C SER A 215 -7.47 4.32 -7.52
N ARG A 216 -8.18 3.19 -7.44
CA ARG A 216 -7.80 2.05 -6.61
C ARG A 216 -6.62 1.26 -7.18
N THR A 217 -6.55 1.09 -8.51
CA THR A 217 -5.39 0.48 -9.17
C THR A 217 -4.14 1.32 -8.95
N LEU A 218 -4.23 2.63 -9.18
CA LEU A 218 -3.15 3.57 -8.97
C LEU A 218 -2.68 3.59 -7.50
N SER A 219 -3.61 3.69 -6.54
CA SER A 219 -3.26 3.67 -5.12
C SER A 219 -2.58 2.37 -4.72
N SER A 220 -3.00 1.23 -5.28
CA SER A 220 -2.41 -0.08 -4.99
C SER A 220 -0.96 -0.14 -5.43
N LEU A 221 -0.65 0.34 -6.64
CA LEU A 221 0.71 0.37 -7.16
C LEU A 221 1.59 1.40 -6.43
N MET A 222 1.05 2.56 -6.07
CA MET A 222 1.75 3.53 -5.22
C MET A 222 2.08 2.95 -3.84
N PHE A 223 1.17 2.18 -3.22
CA PHE A 223 1.46 1.50 -1.96
C PHE A 223 2.37 0.28 -2.12
N ALA A 224 2.66 -0.19 -3.33
CA ALA A 224 3.68 -1.22 -3.59
C ALA A 224 5.09 -0.63 -3.75
N SER A 225 5.23 0.70 -3.72
CA SER A 225 6.47 1.39 -4.02
C SER A 225 7.47 1.45 -2.85
N GLY A 226 7.16 0.87 -1.68
CA GLY A 226 7.98 0.96 -0.47
C GLY A 226 9.46 0.63 -0.67
N PRO A 227 9.81 -0.43 -1.40
CA PRO A 227 11.22 -0.76 -1.65
C PRO A 227 12.00 0.30 -2.44
N LEU A 228 11.34 1.26 -3.11
CA LEU A 228 12.04 2.36 -3.78
C LEU A 228 12.93 3.14 -2.81
N ILE A 229 12.59 3.18 -1.52
CA ILE A 229 13.38 3.89 -0.52
C ILE A 229 14.82 3.36 -0.42
N VAL A 230 15.06 2.11 -0.82
CA VAL A 230 16.42 1.54 -0.83
C VAL A 230 17.32 2.29 -1.82
N LEU A 231 16.75 2.85 -2.89
CA LEU A 231 17.46 3.73 -3.83
C LEU A 231 17.88 5.06 -3.19
N ALA A 232 17.32 5.43 -2.04
CA ALA A 232 17.75 6.61 -1.29
C ALA A 232 19.13 6.42 -0.65
N VAL A 233 19.60 5.17 -0.48
CA VAL A 233 20.93 4.88 0.09
C VAL A 233 21.99 5.04 -1.00
N PRO A 234 22.89 6.03 -0.90
CA PRO A 234 23.94 6.23 -1.90
C PRO A 234 24.81 4.99 -2.05
N CYS A 235 25.21 4.68 -3.28
CA CYS A 235 26.07 3.54 -3.66
C CYS A 235 25.50 2.13 -3.39
N LEU A 236 24.69 1.90 -2.35
CA LEU A 236 24.04 0.62 -2.10
C LEU A 236 22.78 0.45 -2.95
N GLY A 237 21.96 1.48 -3.01
CA GLY A 237 20.66 1.43 -3.69
C GLY A 237 20.81 1.12 -5.19
N LEU A 238 21.49 2.00 -5.92
CA LEU A 238 21.59 1.90 -7.37
C LEU A 238 22.39 0.68 -7.84
N TYR A 239 23.51 0.35 -7.18
CA TYR A 239 24.42 -0.70 -7.66
C TYR A 239 24.09 -2.09 -7.13
N CYS A 240 23.73 -2.22 -5.84
CA CYS A 240 23.48 -3.54 -5.25
C CYS A 240 22.02 -3.97 -5.42
N VAL A 241 21.07 -3.04 -5.30
CA VAL A 241 19.62 -3.37 -5.28
C VAL A 241 18.92 -2.98 -6.59
N GLY A 242 19.50 -2.06 -7.35
CA GLY A 242 18.94 -1.56 -8.61
C GLY A 242 18.49 -2.66 -9.59
N PRO A 243 19.32 -3.68 -9.90
CA PRO A 243 18.92 -4.75 -10.83
C PRO A 243 17.75 -5.62 -10.31
N PHE A 244 17.64 -5.79 -9.00
CA PHE A 244 16.60 -6.61 -8.36
C PHE A 244 15.32 -5.84 -8.07
N PHE A 245 15.42 -4.51 -8.02
CA PHE A 245 14.31 -3.63 -7.69
C PHE A 245 13.07 -3.83 -8.59
N PRO A 246 13.18 -3.92 -9.93
CA PRO A 246 12.01 -4.15 -10.79
C PRO A 246 11.26 -5.44 -10.46
N ILE A 247 11.99 -6.52 -10.15
CA ILE A 247 11.40 -7.81 -9.78
C ILE A 247 10.67 -7.68 -8.44
N TRP A 248 11.29 -7.01 -7.46
CA TRP A 248 10.69 -6.79 -6.16
C TRP A 248 9.42 -5.95 -6.27
N PHE A 249 9.50 -4.80 -6.95
CA PHE A 249 8.34 -3.94 -7.21
C PHE A 249 7.21 -4.69 -7.92
N PHE A 250 7.55 -5.52 -8.91
CA PHE A 250 6.58 -6.33 -9.64
C PHE A 250 5.83 -7.31 -8.73
N ILE A 251 6.55 -8.03 -7.86
CA ILE A 251 5.96 -8.98 -6.91
C ILE A 251 5.04 -8.26 -5.90
N LEU A 252 5.48 -7.14 -5.32
CA LEU A 252 4.64 -6.37 -4.40
C LEU A 252 3.42 -5.77 -5.09
N GLY A 253 3.58 -5.33 -6.35
CA GLY A 253 2.49 -4.87 -7.19
C GLY A 253 1.41 -5.93 -7.37
N ILE A 254 1.78 -7.20 -7.59
CA ILE A 254 0.83 -8.31 -7.69
C ILE A 254 0.03 -8.46 -6.39
N PHE A 255 0.68 -8.48 -5.23
CA PHE A 255 -0.01 -8.60 -3.94
C PHE A 255 -0.92 -7.40 -3.67
N ALA A 256 -0.44 -6.19 -3.95
CA ALA A 256 -1.22 -4.96 -3.81
C ALA A 256 -2.45 -4.96 -4.72
N LEU A 257 -2.30 -5.33 -6.00
CA LEU A 257 -3.40 -5.40 -6.96
C LEU A 257 -4.40 -6.49 -6.61
N ARG A 258 -3.91 -7.68 -6.20
CA ARG A 258 -4.75 -8.79 -5.76
C ARG A 258 -5.70 -8.34 -4.64
N SER A 259 -5.16 -7.68 -3.62
CA SER A 259 -5.96 -7.18 -2.49
C SER A 259 -6.76 -5.92 -2.83
N GLY A 260 -6.22 -5.02 -3.65
CA GLY A 260 -6.85 -3.75 -3.99
C GLY A 260 -8.03 -3.87 -4.94
N GLN A 261 -7.94 -4.80 -5.89
CA GLN A 261 -8.96 -5.07 -6.91
C GLN A 261 -9.71 -6.40 -6.68
N GLU A 262 -9.43 -7.09 -5.56
CA GLU A 262 -10.04 -8.38 -5.17
C GLU A 262 -9.94 -9.45 -6.26
N LEU A 263 -8.75 -9.56 -6.84
CA LEU A 263 -8.44 -10.47 -7.94
C LEU A 263 -7.94 -11.82 -7.44
N THR A 264 -7.95 -12.83 -8.32
CA THR A 264 -7.12 -14.02 -8.13
C THR A 264 -5.64 -13.68 -8.40
N THR A 265 -4.71 -14.44 -7.82
CA THR A 265 -3.27 -14.22 -8.01
C THR A 265 -2.88 -14.29 -9.49
N SER A 266 -3.41 -15.25 -10.25
CA SER A 266 -3.13 -15.39 -11.68
C SER A 266 -3.53 -14.17 -12.49
N LYS A 267 -4.71 -13.60 -12.22
CA LYS A 267 -5.20 -12.39 -12.89
C LYS A 267 -4.35 -11.17 -12.55
N ALA A 268 -3.94 -11.03 -11.28
CA ALA A 268 -3.04 -9.95 -10.87
C ALA A 268 -1.65 -10.06 -11.54
N VAL A 269 -1.11 -11.28 -11.68
CA VAL A 269 0.14 -11.53 -12.43
C VAL A 269 0.01 -11.12 -13.89
N VAL A 270 -1.02 -11.61 -14.59
CA VAL A 270 -1.24 -11.31 -16.01
C VAL A 270 -1.42 -9.81 -16.23
N ALA A 271 -2.26 -9.15 -15.43
CA ALA A 271 -2.50 -7.71 -15.54
C ALA A 271 -1.24 -6.88 -15.31
N ASN A 272 -0.39 -7.27 -14.34
CA ASN A 272 0.84 -6.55 -14.06
C ASN A 272 1.95 -6.83 -15.09
N LEU A 273 1.90 -7.98 -15.79
CA LEU A 273 2.85 -8.36 -16.84
C LEU A 273 2.62 -7.64 -18.17
N ILE A 274 1.37 -7.28 -18.48
CA ILE A 274 1.00 -6.62 -19.74
C ILE A 274 1.79 -5.33 -20.03
N PRO A 275 1.98 -4.39 -19.07
CA PRO A 275 2.85 -3.23 -19.27
C PRO A 275 4.28 -3.58 -19.71
N LEU A 276 4.87 -4.65 -19.16
CA LEU A 276 6.21 -5.10 -19.55
C LEU A 276 6.23 -5.59 -20.99
N LEU A 277 5.23 -6.39 -21.39
CA LEU A 277 5.11 -6.88 -22.76
C LEU A 277 4.89 -5.72 -23.74
N ALA A 278 4.06 -4.74 -23.38
CA ALA A 278 3.83 -3.55 -24.19
C ALA A 278 5.13 -2.75 -24.40
N LEU A 279 5.91 -2.54 -23.33
CA LEU A 279 7.21 -1.87 -23.42
C LEU A 279 8.21 -2.65 -24.28
N GLY A 280 8.25 -3.98 -24.15
CA GLY A 280 9.10 -4.85 -24.97
C GLY A 280 8.78 -4.78 -26.46
N ILE A 281 7.49 -4.79 -26.81
CA ILE A 281 7.02 -4.65 -28.20
C ILE A 281 7.39 -3.27 -28.77
N LEU A 282 7.16 -2.20 -28.00
CA LEU A 282 7.51 -0.84 -28.43
C LEU A 282 9.03 -0.68 -28.64
N ALA A 283 9.84 -1.24 -27.75
CA ALA A 283 11.30 -1.20 -27.85
C ALA A 283 11.79 -1.97 -29.09
N LEU A 284 11.27 -3.18 -29.32
CA LEU A 284 11.63 -3.99 -30.49
C LEU A 284 11.21 -3.31 -31.80
N GLY A 285 9.98 -2.78 -31.87
CA GLY A 285 9.49 -2.04 -33.03
C GLY A 285 10.35 -0.82 -33.33
N GLY A 286 10.66 0.00 -32.31
CA GLY A 286 11.54 1.15 -32.47
C GLY A 286 12.95 0.78 -32.95
N PHE A 287 13.52 -0.32 -32.42
CA PHE A 287 14.81 -0.84 -32.88
C PHE A 287 14.78 -1.25 -34.35
N ILE A 288 13.76 -2.00 -34.78
CA ILE A 288 13.59 -2.43 -36.17
C ILE A 288 13.46 -1.22 -37.10
N THR A 289 12.65 -0.22 -36.73
CA THR A 289 12.49 1.00 -37.53
C THR A 289 13.80 1.78 -37.66
N LEU A 290 14.55 1.94 -36.55
CA LEU A 290 15.87 2.59 -36.59
C LEU A 290 16.88 1.82 -37.43
N TRP A 291 16.84 0.49 -37.41
CA TRP A 291 17.71 -0.36 -38.21
C TRP A 291 17.39 -0.22 -39.71
N MET A 292 16.10 -0.22 -40.08
CA MET A 292 15.66 -0.02 -41.47
C MET A 292 16.00 1.38 -42.02
N MET A 293 16.05 2.43 -41.20
CA MET A 293 16.43 3.77 -41.66
C MET A 293 17.95 3.94 -41.88
N ARG A 294 18.78 2.99 -41.42
CA ARG A 294 20.25 3.06 -41.53
C ARG A 294 20.82 2.22 -42.67
N GLY A 295 20.06 1.27 -43.22
CA GLY A 295 20.46 0.44 -44.37
C GLY A 295 19.95 1.03 -45.66
#